data_AF-A0A535PFN7-F1
#
_entry.id   AF-A0A535PFN7-F1
#
_cell.length_a   1.000
_cell.length_b   1.000
_cell.length_c   1.000
_cell.angle_alpha   90.00
_cell.angle_beta   90.00
_cell.angle_gamma   90.00
#
_symmetry.space_group_name_H-M   'P 1'
#
loop_
_entity.id
_entity.type
_entity.pdbx_description
1 polymer ?
#
loop_
_entity_poly.entity_id
_entity_poly.type
_entity_poly.pdbx_seq_one_letter_code
_entity_poly.pdbx_strand_id
1 'polypeptide(L)'
;MTAEPHHATIQYPGGIRARMTWGGSGHAADVFALSETGGTLVDLGTVVAPEPDALCRAELRIEHPAGAWAVRLASAIFDEPRGLLWDSAGLLVVGYGFVTYALGARDGQLRWHHRSGSPLVAILGSSRLDHVLVQAEVETFALEADGSVAWRLAHSDVVTAAELVGGRLVITSYAGEVRALDPGTGLAVAARG
;
A
#
# COMPACT_ATOMS: atom_id res chain seq x y z
N MET A 1 11.09 -23.14 13.97
CA MET A 1 11.92 -21.94 14.18
C MET A 1 10.99 -20.77 14.00
N THR A 2 10.74 -19.98 15.04
CA THR A 2 9.99 -18.72 14.94
C THR A 2 10.84 -17.75 14.13
N ALA A 3 10.34 -17.32 12.96
CA ALA A 3 10.98 -16.23 12.23
C ALA A 3 10.66 -14.92 12.96
N GLU A 4 11.70 -14.15 13.33
CA GLU A 4 11.52 -12.85 13.97
C GLU A 4 10.69 -11.92 13.04
N PRO A 5 9.63 -11.27 13.55
CA PRO A 5 8.89 -10.29 12.77
C PRO A 5 9.79 -9.14 12.30
N HIS A 6 9.49 -8.63 11.11
CA HIS A 6 10.11 -7.43 10.57
C HIS A 6 9.38 -6.20 11.09
N HIS A 7 10.11 -5.09 11.19
CA HIS A 7 9.58 -3.84 11.70
C HIS A 7 10.03 -2.64 10.86
N ALA A 8 9.13 -1.69 10.67
CA ALA A 8 9.42 -0.40 10.04
C ALA A 8 8.67 0.73 10.77
N THR A 9 9.21 1.93 10.72
CA THR A 9 8.53 3.14 11.20
C THR A 9 8.57 4.20 10.12
N ILE A 10 7.40 4.72 9.77
CA ILE A 10 7.23 5.79 8.79
C ILE A 10 6.62 7.00 9.49
N GLN A 11 7.18 8.19 9.23
CA GLN A 11 6.59 9.46 9.65
C GLN A 11 5.93 10.13 8.45
N TYR A 12 4.70 10.58 8.65
CA TYR A 12 3.97 11.39 7.70
C TYR A 12 3.79 12.82 8.23
N PRO A 13 3.46 13.78 7.36
CA PRO A 13 3.08 15.13 7.79
C PRO A 13 1.96 15.14 8.85
N GLY A 14 1.88 16.24 9.61
CA GLY A 14 0.84 16.41 10.63
C GLY A 14 1.09 15.62 11.93
N GLY A 15 2.31 15.13 12.15
CA GLY A 15 2.68 14.37 13.35
C GLY A 15 2.12 12.95 13.36
N ILE A 16 1.77 12.41 12.20
CA ILE A 16 1.30 11.04 12.07
C ILE A 16 2.52 10.10 11.99
N ARG A 17 2.53 9.06 12.81
CA ARG A 17 3.57 8.02 12.81
C ARG A 17 2.90 6.66 12.59
N ALA A 18 3.39 5.90 11.62
CA ALA A 18 3.04 4.51 11.44
C ALA A 18 4.18 3.61 11.92
N ARG A 19 3.88 2.66 12.79
CA ARG A 19 4.76 1.54 13.12
C ARG A 19 4.17 0.28 12.53
N MET A 20 4.96 -0.43 11.76
CA MET A 20 4.52 -1.59 11.00
C MET A 20 5.33 -2.79 11.46
N THR A 21 4.63 -3.89 11.73
CA THR A 21 5.24 -5.18 12.05
C THR A 21 4.66 -6.22 11.10
N TRP A 22 5.48 -7.07 10.49
CA TRP A 22 4.99 -8.12 9.60
C TRP A 22 5.85 -9.38 9.66
N GLY A 23 5.27 -10.52 9.27
CA GLY A 23 5.93 -11.81 9.37
C GLY A 23 5.49 -12.77 8.28
N GLY A 24 6.27 -13.85 8.12
CA GLY A 24 5.99 -14.92 7.17
C GLY A 24 4.71 -15.70 7.53
N SER A 25 4.30 -16.58 6.60
CA SER A 25 3.10 -17.39 6.76
C SER A 25 3.08 -18.17 8.07
N GLY A 26 1.95 -18.13 8.78
CA GLY A 26 1.76 -18.87 10.04
C GLY A 26 2.38 -18.23 11.28
N HIS A 27 2.97 -17.02 11.17
CA HIS A 27 3.63 -16.33 12.28
C HIS A 27 2.79 -15.19 12.89
N ALA A 28 1.45 -15.27 12.78
CA ALA A 28 0.53 -14.25 13.30
C ALA A 28 0.76 -13.94 14.79
N ALA A 29 0.96 -14.98 15.61
CA ALA A 29 1.20 -14.82 17.03
C ALA A 29 2.48 -14.02 17.32
N ASP A 30 3.54 -14.22 16.54
CA ASP A 30 4.80 -13.49 16.68
C ASP A 30 4.63 -12.02 16.25
N VAL A 31 3.96 -11.77 15.12
CA VAL A 31 3.67 -10.41 14.60
C VAL A 31 2.87 -9.59 15.62
N PHE A 32 1.91 -10.23 16.30
CA PHE A 32 1.00 -9.55 17.24
C PHE A 32 1.49 -9.60 18.69
N ALA A 33 2.62 -10.23 19.00
CA ALA A 33 3.11 -10.42 20.36
C ALA A 33 3.32 -9.10 21.12
N LEU A 34 3.68 -8.03 20.40
CA LEU A 34 3.91 -6.68 20.95
C LEU A 34 2.79 -5.69 20.55
N SER A 35 1.58 -6.19 20.24
CA SER A 35 0.43 -5.33 19.94
C SER A 35 0.16 -4.39 21.12
N GLU A 36 0.15 -3.10 20.85
CA GLU A 36 -0.11 -2.11 21.89
C GLU A 36 -1.60 -1.94 22.14
N THR A 37 -1.94 -1.68 23.39
CA THR A 37 -3.32 -1.41 23.80
C THR A 37 -3.69 0.06 23.59
N GLY A 38 -4.99 0.31 23.39
CA GLY A 38 -5.56 1.65 23.24
C GLY A 38 -5.80 2.06 21.79
N GLY A 39 -6.89 2.82 21.56
CA GLY A 39 -7.36 3.12 20.21
C GLY A 39 -8.21 2.00 19.60
N THR A 40 -8.72 2.22 18.39
CA THR A 40 -9.45 1.20 17.62
C THR A 40 -8.47 0.22 16.97
N LEU A 41 -8.82 -1.05 16.89
CA LEU A 41 -8.11 -2.05 16.09
C LEU A 41 -9.10 -2.70 15.14
N VAL A 42 -8.78 -2.70 13.85
CA VAL A 42 -9.58 -3.37 12.81
C VAL A 42 -8.75 -4.49 12.19
N ASP A 43 -9.28 -5.71 12.18
CA ASP A 43 -8.64 -6.83 11.46
C ASP A 43 -9.28 -6.99 10.08
N LEU A 44 -8.47 -6.80 9.04
CA LEU A 44 -8.87 -6.91 7.64
C LEU A 44 -8.26 -8.14 6.96
N GLY A 45 -7.71 -9.09 7.72
CA GLY A 45 -7.15 -10.33 7.16
C GLY A 45 -8.15 -11.11 6.32
N THR A 46 -9.43 -11.09 6.72
CA THR A 46 -10.52 -11.78 6.03
C THR A 46 -10.88 -11.18 4.68
N VAL A 47 -10.41 -9.97 4.35
CA VAL A 47 -10.44 -9.44 2.98
C VAL A 47 -9.61 -10.32 2.03
N VAL A 48 -8.58 -10.98 2.56
CA VAL A 48 -7.66 -11.82 1.79
C VAL A 48 -8.10 -13.27 1.76
N ALA A 49 -8.34 -13.86 2.93
CA ALA A 49 -8.77 -15.25 3.07
C ALA A 49 -9.53 -15.47 4.39
N PRO A 50 -10.43 -16.47 4.46
CA PRO A 50 -11.19 -16.78 5.69
C PRO A 50 -10.31 -17.12 6.90
N GLU A 51 -9.14 -17.72 6.67
CA GLU A 51 -8.16 -18.11 7.69
C GLU A 51 -6.86 -17.29 7.54
N PRO A 52 -6.87 -15.99 7.91
CA PRO A 52 -5.76 -15.11 7.61
C PRO A 52 -4.49 -15.42 8.41
N ASP A 53 -4.60 -16.05 9.58
CA ASP A 53 -3.43 -16.32 10.43
C ASP A 53 -2.50 -17.42 9.88
N ALA A 54 -2.97 -18.20 8.91
CA ALA A 54 -2.12 -19.11 8.13
C ALA A 54 -1.27 -18.38 7.07
N LEU A 55 -1.59 -17.12 6.77
CA LEU A 55 -0.92 -16.28 5.78
C LEU A 55 0.17 -15.40 6.40
N CYS A 56 0.88 -14.64 5.57
CA CYS A 56 1.77 -13.60 6.05
C CYS A 56 0.91 -12.49 6.67
N ARG A 57 1.19 -12.13 7.93
CA ARG A 57 0.41 -11.15 8.68
C ARG A 57 1.20 -9.88 8.88
N ALA A 58 0.49 -8.76 8.91
CA ALA A 58 1.03 -7.47 9.29
C ALA A 58 0.09 -6.77 10.28
N GLU A 59 0.67 -6.02 11.22
CA GLU A 59 -0.02 -5.03 12.04
C GLU A 59 0.59 -3.66 11.78
N LEU A 60 -0.25 -2.67 11.52
CA LEU A 60 0.14 -1.27 11.43
C LEU A 60 -0.52 -0.51 12.57
N ARG A 61 0.30 0.09 13.43
CA ARG A 61 -0.10 0.99 14.51
C ARG A 61 0.12 2.43 14.08
N ILE A 62 -0.96 3.20 14.00
CA ILE A 62 -0.94 4.61 13.58
C ILE A 62 -1.19 5.48 14.80
N GLU A 63 -0.26 6.40 15.06
CA GLU A 63 -0.33 7.41 16.11
C GLU A 63 -0.45 8.79 15.46
N HIS A 64 -1.32 9.63 16.01
CA HIS A 64 -1.48 11.02 15.60
C HIS A 64 -1.88 11.88 16.81
N PRO A 65 -1.85 13.23 16.73
CA PRO A 65 -2.11 14.08 17.89
C PRO A 65 -3.48 13.90 18.56
N ALA A 66 -4.46 13.36 17.84
CA ALA A 66 -5.83 13.15 18.33
C ALA A 66 -6.09 11.72 18.85
N GLY A 67 -5.09 10.83 18.80
CA GLY A 67 -5.26 9.45 19.24
C GLY A 67 -4.42 8.47 18.42
N ALA A 68 -4.78 7.20 18.53
CA ALA A 68 -4.12 6.15 17.78
C ALA A 68 -5.14 5.09 17.37
N TRP A 69 -4.83 4.38 16.30
CA TRP A 69 -5.60 3.25 15.80
C TRP A 69 -4.64 2.20 15.24
N ALA A 70 -5.12 0.99 15.01
CA ALA A 70 -4.35 -0.11 14.46
C ALA A 70 -5.15 -0.88 13.41
N VAL A 71 -4.45 -1.47 12.46
CA VAL A 71 -5.03 -2.36 11.45
C VAL A 71 -4.19 -3.62 11.29
N ARG A 72 -4.85 -4.77 11.16
CA ARG A 72 -4.19 -6.04 10.81
C ARG A 72 -4.52 -6.44 9.38
N LEU A 73 -3.50 -6.79 8.63
CA LEU A 73 -3.59 -7.15 7.22
C LEU A 73 -3.07 -8.57 7.02
N ALA A 74 -3.35 -9.15 5.85
CA ALA A 74 -2.84 -10.46 5.46
C ALA A 74 -2.31 -10.42 4.02
N SER A 75 -1.43 -11.34 3.67
CA SER A 75 -0.93 -11.50 2.31
C SER A 75 -0.54 -12.95 2.05
N ALA A 76 -0.81 -13.43 0.84
CA ALA A 76 -0.37 -14.75 0.39
C ALA A 76 1.15 -14.84 0.14
N ILE A 77 1.83 -13.68 0.04
CA ILE A 77 3.27 -13.57 -0.12
C ILE A 77 3.89 -12.79 1.03
N PHE A 78 5.15 -13.09 1.31
CA PHE A 78 5.94 -12.28 2.22
C PHE A 78 6.43 -11.03 1.49
N ASP A 79 5.98 -9.86 1.94
CA ASP A 79 6.32 -8.55 1.39
C ASP A 79 6.31 -7.51 2.52
N GLU A 80 6.82 -6.30 2.26
CA GLU A 80 6.77 -5.17 3.18
C GLU A 80 5.47 -4.36 2.98
N PRO A 81 4.70 -4.07 4.06
CA PRO A 81 3.59 -3.13 3.96
C PRO A 81 4.06 -1.73 3.56
N ARG A 82 3.39 -1.14 2.58
CA ARG A 82 3.69 0.22 2.08
C ARG A 82 2.59 1.17 2.51
N GLY A 83 2.92 2.39 2.91
CA GLY A 83 1.92 3.39 3.29
C GLY A 83 2.15 4.74 2.62
N LEU A 84 1.04 5.38 2.24
CA LEU A 84 0.97 6.71 1.66
C LEU A 84 -0.15 7.50 2.36
N LEU A 85 0.20 8.62 2.99
CA LEU A 85 -0.81 9.58 3.46
C LEU A 85 -1.31 10.39 2.27
N TRP A 86 -2.59 10.22 1.92
CA TRP A 86 -3.30 11.03 0.95
C TRP A 86 -4.18 12.05 1.68
N ASP A 87 -3.56 13.17 2.02
CA ASP A 87 -4.10 14.20 2.90
C ASP A 87 -5.36 14.87 2.36
N SER A 88 -5.41 15.20 1.06
CA SER A 88 -6.56 15.83 0.43
C SER A 88 -7.82 14.97 0.45
N ALA A 89 -7.67 13.64 0.41
CA ALA A 89 -8.77 12.69 0.56
C ALA A 89 -9.02 12.28 2.02
N GLY A 90 -8.14 12.65 2.96
CA GLY A 90 -8.21 12.22 4.36
C GLY A 90 -7.95 10.72 4.55
N LEU A 91 -7.16 10.11 3.67
CA LEU A 91 -6.91 8.67 3.63
C LEU A 91 -5.46 8.32 3.96
N LEU A 92 -5.24 7.25 4.69
CA LEU A 92 -3.99 6.50 4.69
C LEU A 92 -4.17 5.31 3.76
N VAL A 93 -3.48 5.32 2.62
CA VAL A 93 -3.50 4.23 1.65
C VAL A 93 -2.37 3.27 1.97
N VAL A 94 -2.70 1.98 2.14
CA VAL A 94 -1.76 0.93 2.54
C VAL A 94 -1.78 -0.21 1.54
N GLY A 95 -0.61 -0.67 1.11
CA GLY A 95 -0.44 -1.83 0.24
C GLY A 95 0.19 -2.96 0.99
N TYR A 96 -0.33 -4.18 0.82
CA TYR A 96 0.30 -5.37 1.35
C TYR A 96 0.02 -6.58 0.45
N GLY A 97 1.08 -7.15 -0.12
CA GLY A 97 0.98 -8.27 -1.05
C GLY A 97 0.24 -7.89 -2.34
N PHE A 98 -1.06 -8.20 -2.41
CA PHE A 98 -1.90 -8.00 -3.60
C PHE A 98 -3.01 -6.98 -3.39
N VAL A 99 -3.16 -6.46 -2.16
CA VAL A 99 -4.31 -5.64 -1.79
C VAL A 99 -3.86 -4.26 -1.38
N THR A 100 -4.49 -3.25 -1.97
CA THR A 100 -4.42 -1.87 -1.54
C THR A 100 -5.66 -1.56 -0.71
N TYR A 101 -5.49 -0.91 0.43
CA TYR A 101 -6.54 -0.50 1.36
C TYR A 101 -6.51 1.02 1.49
N ALA A 102 -7.66 1.68 1.43
CA ALA A 102 -7.79 3.04 1.92
C ALA A 102 -8.48 3.05 3.27
N LEU A 103 -7.77 3.58 4.25
CA LEU A 103 -8.21 3.70 5.62
C LEU A 103 -8.42 5.19 5.92
N GLY A 104 -9.45 5.55 6.68
CA GLY A 104 -9.58 6.91 7.18
C GLY A 104 -8.35 7.27 8.02
N ALA A 105 -7.62 8.33 7.65
CA ALA A 105 -6.33 8.65 8.28
C ALA A 105 -6.44 8.89 9.81
N ARG A 106 -7.62 9.29 10.29
CA ARG A 106 -7.89 9.59 11.71
C ARG A 106 -8.48 8.43 12.50
N ASP A 107 -9.21 7.53 11.86
CA ASP A 107 -10.05 6.53 12.55
C ASP A 107 -9.74 5.09 12.18
N GLY A 108 -8.91 4.87 11.15
CA GLY A 108 -8.55 3.56 10.64
C GLY A 108 -9.71 2.83 9.96
N GLN A 109 -10.85 3.47 9.73
CA GLN A 109 -12.00 2.81 9.10
C GLN A 109 -11.70 2.51 7.64
N LEU A 110 -11.93 1.26 7.23
CA LEU A 110 -11.82 0.87 5.82
C LEU A 110 -12.86 1.63 5.00
N ARG A 111 -12.39 2.40 4.01
CA ARG A 111 -13.23 3.11 3.04
C ARG A 111 -13.42 2.28 1.78
N TRP A 112 -12.33 1.73 1.26
CA TRP A 112 -12.33 0.81 0.14
C TRP A 112 -11.08 -0.07 0.17
N HIS A 113 -11.11 -1.16 -0.59
CA HIS A 113 -9.93 -1.94 -0.93
C HIS A 113 -9.95 -2.28 -2.42
N HIS A 114 -8.77 -2.41 -3.01
CA HIS A 114 -8.57 -2.83 -4.38
C HIS A 114 -7.63 -4.03 -4.41
N ARG A 115 -8.01 -5.09 -5.14
CA ARG A 115 -7.19 -6.29 -5.30
C ARG A 115 -6.59 -6.31 -6.70
N SER A 116 -5.27 -6.35 -6.76
CA SER A 116 -4.51 -6.53 -7.99
C SER A 116 -4.35 -8.01 -8.33
N GLY A 117 -4.18 -8.32 -9.62
CA GLY A 117 -3.92 -9.69 -10.08
C GLY A 117 -2.49 -10.17 -9.85
N SER A 118 -1.58 -9.26 -9.47
CA SER A 118 -0.17 -9.52 -9.20
C SER A 118 0.31 -8.74 -7.97
N PRO A 119 1.46 -9.10 -7.38
CA PRO A 119 2.05 -8.39 -6.25
C PRO A 119 2.19 -6.89 -6.49
N LEU A 120 2.02 -6.11 -5.43
CA LEU A 120 2.21 -4.67 -5.43
C LEU A 120 3.70 -4.33 -5.41
N VAL A 121 4.09 -3.39 -6.26
CA VAL A 121 5.45 -2.85 -6.36
C VAL A 121 5.54 -1.51 -5.65
N ALA A 122 4.56 -0.63 -5.83
CA ALA A 122 4.57 0.71 -5.27
C ALA A 122 3.16 1.29 -5.07
N ILE A 123 3.05 2.20 -4.10
CA ILE A 123 1.91 3.11 -3.94
C ILE A 123 2.48 4.53 -3.99
N LEU A 124 1.99 5.33 -4.93
CA LEU A 124 2.55 6.64 -5.25
C LEU A 124 1.43 7.68 -5.24
N GLY A 125 1.73 8.86 -4.69
CA GLY A 125 0.80 9.98 -4.64
C GLY A 125 1.52 11.30 -4.91
N SER A 126 0.74 12.30 -5.28
CA SER A 126 1.21 13.66 -5.50
C SER A 126 0.05 14.61 -5.24
N SER A 127 0.33 15.78 -4.66
CA SER A 127 -0.68 16.83 -4.47
C SER A 127 -1.21 17.43 -5.79
N ARG A 128 -0.68 17.01 -6.93
CA ARG A 128 -1.13 17.39 -8.28
C ARG A 128 -2.04 16.35 -8.93
N LEU A 129 -2.32 15.25 -8.25
CA LEU A 129 -3.18 14.17 -8.73
C LEU A 129 -4.42 14.08 -7.84
N ASP A 130 -5.56 13.86 -8.47
CA ASP A 130 -6.84 13.62 -7.79
C ASP A 130 -7.04 12.13 -7.45
N HIS A 131 -6.04 11.30 -7.74
CA HIS A 131 -5.99 9.86 -7.48
C HIS A 131 -4.65 9.41 -6.91
N VAL A 132 -4.64 8.23 -6.31
CA VAL A 132 -3.44 7.48 -5.93
C VAL A 132 -3.08 6.50 -7.04
N LEU A 133 -1.78 6.34 -7.30
CA LEU A 133 -1.27 5.34 -8.22
C LEU A 133 -0.86 4.09 -7.46
N VAL A 134 -1.36 2.95 -7.91
CA VAL A 134 -0.97 1.62 -7.44
C VAL A 134 -0.28 0.91 -8.57
N GLN A 135 1.02 0.64 -8.40
CA GLN A 135 1.77 -0.23 -9.30
C GLN A 135 1.74 -1.65 -8.74
N ALA A 136 1.21 -2.58 -9.51
CA ALA A 136 1.42 -4.01 -9.38
C ALA A 136 2.43 -4.50 -10.44
N GLU A 137 2.97 -5.70 -10.32
CA GLU A 137 4.00 -6.22 -11.25
C GLU A 137 3.57 -6.09 -12.71
N VAL A 138 2.33 -6.44 -13.06
CA VAL A 138 1.89 -6.44 -14.46
C VAL A 138 0.93 -5.30 -14.79
N GLU A 139 0.53 -4.46 -13.83
CA GLU A 139 -0.49 -3.44 -14.06
C GLU A 139 -0.28 -2.18 -13.21
N THR A 140 -0.67 -1.03 -13.76
CA THR A 140 -0.82 0.22 -12.99
C THR A 140 -2.28 0.60 -12.92
N PHE A 141 -2.73 1.04 -11.74
CA PHE A 141 -4.06 1.58 -11.51
C PHE A 141 -3.96 3.01 -10.97
N ALA A 142 -4.81 3.90 -11.46
CA ALA A 142 -5.16 5.12 -10.76
C ALA A 142 -6.48 4.90 -10.01
N LEU A 143 -6.45 5.01 -8.68
CA LEU A 143 -7.60 4.84 -7.82
C LEU A 143 -8.05 6.19 -7.25
N GLU A 144 -9.31 6.50 -7.49
CA GLU A 144 -9.99 7.69 -6.97
C GLU A 144 -10.22 7.57 -5.45
N ALA A 145 -10.62 8.68 -4.82
CA ALA A 145 -10.85 8.72 -3.37
C ALA A 145 -11.95 7.74 -2.90
N ASP A 146 -12.89 7.37 -3.77
CA ASP A 146 -13.94 6.38 -3.51
C ASP A 146 -13.52 4.93 -3.85
N GLY A 147 -12.30 4.74 -4.38
CA GLY A 147 -11.75 3.44 -4.77
C GLY A 147 -12.12 3.00 -6.18
N SER A 148 -12.86 3.82 -6.94
CA SER A 148 -13.09 3.59 -8.36
C SER A 148 -11.79 3.75 -9.16
N VAL A 149 -11.70 3.04 -10.29
CA VAL A 149 -10.51 3.08 -11.15
C VAL A 149 -10.68 4.20 -12.18
N ALA A 150 -9.88 5.26 -12.05
CA ALA A 150 -9.85 6.37 -13.02
C ALA A 150 -9.28 5.90 -14.36
N TRP A 151 -8.16 5.18 -14.30
CA TRP A 151 -7.54 4.51 -15.45
C TRP A 151 -6.72 3.30 -14.99
N ARG A 152 -6.46 2.41 -15.95
CA ARG A 152 -5.65 1.19 -15.77
C ARG A 152 -4.77 1.00 -17.00
N LEU A 153 -3.53 0.59 -16.78
CA LEU A 153 -2.60 0.22 -17.83
C LEU A 153 -2.00 -1.16 -17.53
N ALA A 154 -2.15 -2.09 -18.47
CA ALA A 154 -1.46 -3.38 -18.44
C ALA A 154 -0.07 -3.24 -19.06
N HIS A 155 0.91 -3.91 -18.45
CA HIS A 155 2.29 -3.97 -18.92
C HIS A 155 2.57 -5.28 -19.63
N SER A 156 3.43 -5.22 -20.65
CA SER A 156 3.86 -6.40 -21.42
C SER A 156 4.99 -7.19 -20.74
N ASP A 157 5.62 -6.61 -19.71
CA ASP A 157 6.71 -7.18 -18.92
C ASP A 157 6.46 -6.83 -17.44
N VAL A 158 7.06 -7.61 -16.54
CA VAL A 158 6.99 -7.35 -15.10
C VAL A 158 7.68 -6.03 -14.79
N VAL A 159 6.98 -5.12 -14.13
CA VAL A 159 7.52 -3.89 -13.55
C VAL A 159 8.19 -4.24 -12.23
N THR A 160 9.45 -3.83 -12.08
CA THR A 160 10.27 -4.06 -10.89
C THR A 160 10.43 -2.82 -10.03
N ALA A 161 10.22 -1.64 -10.61
CA ALA A 161 10.22 -0.36 -9.89
C ALA A 161 9.29 0.65 -10.56
N ALA A 162 8.67 1.50 -9.74
CA ALA A 162 7.87 2.62 -10.19
C ALA A 162 8.05 3.83 -9.28
N GLU A 163 8.26 5.01 -9.86
CA GLU A 163 8.53 6.25 -9.13
C GLU A 163 7.87 7.46 -9.82
N LEU A 164 7.49 8.47 -9.03
CA LEU A 164 7.08 9.78 -9.57
C LEU A 164 8.28 10.71 -9.63
N VAL A 165 8.80 10.96 -10.84
CA VAL A 165 9.99 11.80 -11.08
C VAL A 165 9.66 12.90 -12.08
N GLY A 166 9.86 14.16 -11.68
CA GLY A 166 9.67 15.32 -12.57
C GLY A 166 8.25 15.44 -13.14
N GLY A 167 7.23 15.00 -12.39
CA GLY A 167 5.83 15.00 -12.83
C GLY A 167 5.46 13.87 -13.78
N ARG A 168 6.30 12.84 -13.90
CA ARG A 168 6.06 11.64 -14.70
C ARG A 168 6.06 10.42 -13.81
N LEU A 169 5.24 9.43 -14.14
CA LEU A 169 5.37 8.08 -13.60
C LEU A 169 6.44 7.35 -14.42
N VAL A 170 7.58 7.10 -13.81
CA VAL A 170 8.68 6.33 -14.41
C VAL A 170 8.56 4.90 -13.94
N ILE A 171 8.49 3.96 -14.88
CA ILE A 171 8.45 2.52 -14.61
C ILE A 171 9.70 1.85 -15.19
N THR A 172 10.25 0.90 -14.44
CA THR A 172 11.37 0.06 -14.88
C THR A 172 10.88 -1.38 -14.94
N SER A 173 11.05 -2.03 -16.10
CA SER A 173 10.68 -3.42 -16.29
C SER A 173 11.80 -4.38 -15.86
N TYR A 174 11.48 -5.67 -15.74
CA TYR A 174 12.43 -6.73 -15.44
C TYR A 174 13.50 -6.84 -16.53
N ALA A 175 13.12 -6.65 -17.80
CA ALA A 175 14.06 -6.57 -18.93
C ALA A 175 14.94 -5.31 -18.92
N GLY A 176 14.76 -4.39 -17.95
CA GLY A 176 15.51 -3.15 -17.83
C GLY A 176 14.98 -2.00 -18.70
N GLU A 177 13.81 -2.16 -19.32
CA GLU A 177 13.19 -1.08 -20.09
C GLU A 177 12.66 -0.01 -19.14
N VAL A 178 12.99 1.26 -19.42
CA VAL A 178 12.47 2.41 -18.65
C VAL A 178 11.47 3.18 -19.52
N ARG A 179 10.24 3.32 -19.03
CA ARG A 179 9.18 4.10 -19.69
C ARG A 179 8.71 5.23 -18.78
N ALA A 180 8.29 6.33 -19.40
CA ALA A 180 7.67 7.43 -18.70
C ALA A 180 6.21 7.60 -19.14
N LEU A 181 5.32 7.63 -18.17
CA LEU A 181 3.88 7.79 -18.34
C LEU A 181 3.44 9.12 -17.73
N ASP A 182 2.40 9.70 -18.30
CA ASP A 182 1.66 10.79 -17.70
C ASP A 182 0.87 10.21 -16.53
N PRO A 183 1.13 10.65 -15.28
CA PRO A 183 0.49 10.05 -14.11
C PRO A 183 -0.99 10.42 -13.99
N GLY A 184 -1.47 11.44 -14.71
CA GLY A 184 -2.87 11.83 -14.76
C GLY A 184 -3.72 10.88 -15.59
N THR A 185 -3.13 10.30 -16.64
CA THR A 185 -3.86 9.57 -17.70
C THR A 185 -3.37 8.15 -17.96
N GLY A 186 -2.17 7.79 -17.50
CA GLY A 186 -1.51 6.53 -17.80
C GLY A 186 -0.93 6.43 -19.21
N LEU A 187 -1.00 7.49 -20.02
CA LEU A 187 -0.49 7.50 -21.40
C LEU A 187 1.02 7.71 -21.46
N ALA A 188 1.69 7.14 -22.45
CA ALA A 188 3.12 7.36 -22.65
C ALA A 188 3.42 8.84 -22.93
N VAL A 189 4.47 9.37 -22.29
CA VAL A 189 4.98 10.73 -22.59
C VAL A 189 6.09 10.61 -23.61
N ALA A 190 6.03 11.43 -24.66
CA ALA A 190 7.12 11.52 -25.62
C ALA A 190 8.43 11.92 -24.92
N ALA A 191 9.53 11.25 -25.27
CA ALA A 191 10.86 11.69 -24.87
C ALA A 191 11.06 13.13 -25.40
N ARG A 192 11.35 14.08 -24.51
CA ARG A 192 11.82 15.39 -24.95
C ARG A 192 13.24 15.19 -25.46
N GLY A 193 13.45 15.39 -26.76
CA GLY A 193 14.77 15.43 -27.39
C GLY A 193 15.57 16.65 -26.97
#